data_AF-A0A7C4YBP4-F1
#
_entry.id   AF-A0A7C4YBP4-F1
#
_cell.length_a   1.000
_cell.length_b   1.000
_cell.length_c   1.000
_cell.angle_alpha   90.00
_cell.angle_beta   90.00
_cell.angle_gamma   90.00
#
_symmetry.space_group_name_H-M   'P 1'
#
loop_
_entity.id
_entity.type
_entity.pdbx_description
1 polymer ?
#
loop_
_entity_poly.entity_id
_entity_poly.type
_entity_poly.pdbx_seq_one_letter_code
_entity_poly.pdbx_strand_id
1 'polypeptide(L)'
;MRGDPLNWSIPLPWRPAGVVVRIHILFVCVALGVILWVATSKQFAPGLWSQACVVLLLLFCAVLAHEFGHVFAARRVGGDAMEILLWPLGGLTHVDVPHSPRANLFAVLGGPMVNFVLAGLAGIAIVSIGFVPPLNPLSSPLNPKMYSWKDRVWYGSVANPNDPTMYYFVDPDTGEHKQVEIILDRQKDGQGYKIRESSPPVVHGGTKEQPVLFVKEHVSQKEIRVEPARLQRWQTFLAQIFWVHWLVFCLNLLPAFPLDGARIFQSW
;
A
#
# COMPACT_ATOMS: atom_id res chain seq x y z
N MET A 1 1.90 41.15 -4.50
CA MET A 1 1.79 39.82 -5.16
C MET A 1 2.67 38.76 -4.48
N ARG A 2 2.66 38.67 -3.15
CA ARG A 2 3.39 37.64 -2.38
C ARG A 2 2.49 37.20 -1.24
N GLY A 3 2.12 35.92 -1.18
CA GLY A 3 1.40 35.37 -0.03
C GLY A 3 0.34 34.33 -0.33
N ASP A 4 0.14 33.88 -1.58
CA ASP A 4 -0.81 32.80 -1.84
C ASP A 4 -0.12 31.45 -1.55
N PRO A 5 -0.51 30.70 -0.50
CA PRO A 5 0.14 29.44 -0.14
C PRO A 5 0.04 28.38 -1.24
N LEU A 6 -0.90 28.52 -2.20
CA LEU A 6 -1.02 27.66 -3.39
C LEU A 6 0.11 27.82 -4.42
N ASN A 7 0.81 28.97 -4.40
CA ASN A 7 1.92 29.24 -5.33
C ASN A 7 3.26 28.68 -4.82
N TRP A 8 3.28 28.03 -3.66
CA TRP A 8 4.46 27.40 -3.09
C TRP A 8 4.73 26.05 -3.78
N SER A 9 5.08 26.11 -5.05
CA SER A 9 5.40 24.94 -5.86
C SER A 9 6.71 25.12 -6.62
N ILE A 10 7.43 24.01 -6.75
CA ILE A 10 8.71 23.94 -7.44
C ILE A 10 8.46 23.24 -8.79
N PRO A 11 8.70 23.90 -9.93
CA PRO A 11 8.62 23.25 -11.23
C PRO A 11 9.77 22.25 -11.39
N LEU A 12 9.48 21.10 -11.99
CA LEU A 12 10.53 20.18 -12.43
C LEU A 12 11.33 20.83 -13.57
N PRO A 13 12.65 20.60 -13.64
CA PRO A 13 13.49 21.22 -14.66
C PRO A 13 13.26 20.66 -16.07
N TRP A 14 12.56 19.52 -16.19
CA TRP A 14 12.15 18.91 -17.46
C TRP A 14 10.63 18.94 -17.62
N ARG A 15 10.15 18.92 -18.87
CA ARG A 15 8.73 18.91 -19.24
C ARG A 15 8.35 17.59 -19.91
N PRO A 16 7.95 16.55 -19.16
CA PRO A 16 7.56 15.28 -19.76
C PRO A 16 6.32 15.50 -20.63
N ALA A 17 6.35 14.97 -21.86
CA ALA A 17 5.28 15.16 -22.85
C ALA A 17 4.91 16.63 -23.11
N GLY A 18 5.83 17.58 -22.89
CA GLY A 18 5.58 19.02 -23.07
C GLY A 18 4.81 19.69 -21.92
N VAL A 19 4.49 18.96 -20.85
CA VAL A 19 3.69 19.46 -19.72
C VAL A 19 4.61 19.94 -18.59
N VAL A 20 4.29 21.08 -17.98
CA VAL A 20 5.01 21.58 -16.80
C VAL A 20 4.51 20.85 -15.56
N VAL A 21 5.37 20.06 -14.92
CA VAL A 21 5.04 19.39 -13.66
C VAL A 21 5.56 20.23 -12.50
N ARG A 22 4.68 20.56 -11.56
CA ARG A 22 4.99 21.32 -10.34
C ARG A 22 4.69 20.51 -9.11
N ILE A 23 5.60 20.54 -8.15
CA ILE A 23 5.43 19.85 -6.87
C ILE A 23 5.17 20.89 -5.80
N HIS A 24 4.04 20.79 -5.10
CA HIS A 24 3.76 21.68 -3.99
C HIS A 24 4.64 21.37 -2.78
N ILE A 25 5.14 22.39 -2.06
CA ILE A 25 6.00 22.21 -0.88
C ILE A 25 5.31 21.38 0.19
N LEU A 26 3.98 21.52 0.34
CA LEU A 26 3.21 20.70 1.28
C LEU A 26 3.34 19.20 1.00
N PHE A 27 3.51 18.78 -0.26
CA PHE A 27 3.73 17.38 -0.59
C PHE A 27 4.99 16.87 0.11
N VAL A 28 6.08 17.64 0.00
CA VAL A 28 7.38 17.32 0.63
C VAL A 28 7.26 17.38 2.15
N CYS A 29 6.63 18.42 2.71
CA CYS A 29 6.45 18.54 4.16
C CYS A 29 5.62 17.39 4.76
N VAL A 30 4.51 17.02 4.11
CA VAL A 30 3.67 15.90 4.56
C VAL A 30 4.42 14.58 4.43
N ALA A 31 5.11 14.34 3.32
CA ALA A 31 5.91 13.13 3.14
C ALA A 31 7.00 13.00 4.22
N LEU A 32 7.76 14.07 4.47
CA LEU A 32 8.78 14.10 5.53
C LEU A 32 8.15 13.94 6.93
N GLY A 33 7.00 14.57 7.18
CA GLY A 33 6.26 14.44 8.43
C GLY A 33 5.83 13.00 8.69
N VAL A 34 5.30 12.30 7.69
CA VAL A 34 4.93 10.87 7.78
C VAL A 34 6.16 10.00 8.01
N ILE A 35 7.26 10.22 7.28
CA ILE A 35 8.49 9.44 7.46
C ILE A 35 9.04 9.62 8.87
N LEU A 36 9.11 10.86 9.36
CA LEU A 36 9.60 11.17 10.70
C LEU A 36 8.68 10.59 11.78
N TRP A 37 7.37 10.69 11.59
CA TRP A 37 6.38 10.09 12.48
C TRP A 37 6.57 8.58 12.58
N VAL A 38 6.70 7.87 11.45
CA VAL A 38 6.95 6.43 11.42
C VAL A 38 8.31 6.07 12.03
N ALA A 39 9.35 6.88 11.79
CA ALA A 39 10.69 6.64 12.31
C ALA A 39 10.82 6.83 13.82
N THR A 40 10.04 7.75 14.41
CA THR A 40 10.16 8.15 15.83
C THR A 40 9.08 7.55 16.73
N SER A 41 7.96 7.10 16.17
CA SER A 41 6.85 6.56 16.96
C SER A 41 7.12 5.13 17.43
N LYS A 42 6.83 4.87 18.71
CA LYS A 42 6.91 3.54 19.32
C LYS A 42 5.82 2.57 18.82
N GLN A 43 4.87 3.06 18.04
CA GLN A 43 3.79 2.28 17.45
C GLN A 43 4.23 1.48 16.23
N PHE A 44 5.37 1.81 15.61
CA PHE A 44 5.87 1.12 14.43
C PHE A 44 7.12 0.28 14.73
N ALA A 45 7.30 -0.78 13.95
CA ALA A 45 8.48 -1.61 14.07
C ALA A 45 9.75 -0.83 13.67
N PRO A 46 10.91 -1.09 14.32
CA PRO A 46 12.17 -0.50 13.90
C PRO A 46 12.45 -0.80 12.41
N GLY A 47 12.79 0.24 11.64
CA GLY A 47 13.09 0.13 10.20
C GLY A 47 11.89 0.28 9.26
N LEU A 48 10.65 0.35 9.77
CA LEU A 48 9.45 0.51 8.95
C LEU A 48 9.38 1.87 8.22
N TRP A 49 10.16 2.86 8.67
CA TRP A 49 10.33 4.14 7.98
C TRP A 49 10.84 3.98 6.55
N SER A 50 11.65 2.94 6.27
CA SER A 50 12.10 2.63 4.91
C SER A 50 10.94 2.21 4.00
N GLN A 51 9.96 1.47 4.54
CA GLN A 51 8.73 1.11 3.84
C GLN A 51 7.85 2.33 3.62
N ALA A 52 7.81 3.27 4.58
CA ALA A 52 7.10 4.53 4.40
C ALA A 52 7.67 5.34 3.23
N CYS A 53 9.00 5.41 3.08
CA CYS A 53 9.62 6.05 1.92
C CYS A 53 9.19 5.40 0.60
N VAL A 54 9.18 4.05 0.55
CA VAL A 54 8.76 3.31 -0.64
C VAL A 54 7.30 3.57 -0.99
N VAL A 55 6.39 3.48 -0.02
CA VAL A 55 4.95 3.72 -0.23
C VAL A 55 4.69 5.16 -0.67
N LEU A 56 5.35 6.15 -0.06
CA LEU A 56 5.21 7.55 -0.44
C LEU A 56 5.73 7.82 -1.85
N LEU A 57 6.84 7.18 -2.24
CA LEU A 57 7.36 7.26 -3.60
C LEU A 57 6.40 6.61 -4.60
N LEU A 58 5.86 5.43 -4.28
CA LEU A 58 4.84 4.76 -5.09
C LEU A 58 3.59 5.63 -5.23
N LEU A 59 3.13 6.28 -4.15
CA LEU A 59 2.00 7.19 -4.17
C LEU A 59 2.27 8.39 -5.07
N PHE A 60 3.44 9.01 -4.95
CA PHE A 60 3.86 10.10 -5.83
C PHE A 60 3.82 9.67 -7.31
N CYS A 61 4.42 8.53 -7.63
CA CYS A 61 4.44 7.99 -8.98
C CYS A 61 3.04 7.63 -9.49
N ALA A 62 2.17 7.07 -8.63
CA ALA A 62 0.80 6.71 -8.98
C ALA A 62 -0.05 7.95 -9.27
N VAL A 63 0.04 9.00 -8.44
CA VAL A 63 -0.63 10.29 -8.70
C VAL A 63 -0.08 10.95 -9.95
N LEU A 64 1.24 10.97 -10.16
CA LEU A 64 1.81 11.52 -11.39
C LEU A 64 1.33 10.76 -12.64
N ALA A 65 1.32 9.43 -12.60
CA ALA A 65 0.82 8.58 -13.68
C ALA A 65 -0.69 8.79 -13.92
N HIS A 66 -1.46 8.99 -12.85
CA HIS A 66 -2.87 9.38 -12.90
C HIS A 66 -3.05 10.68 -13.70
N GLU A 67 -2.32 11.75 -13.33
CA GLU A 67 -2.43 13.04 -14.02
C GLU A 67 -2.03 12.94 -15.50
N PHE A 68 -0.97 12.20 -15.81
CA PHE A 68 -0.63 11.91 -17.21
C PHE A 68 -1.72 11.14 -17.94
N GLY A 69 -2.48 10.27 -17.25
CA GLY A 69 -3.66 9.61 -17.80
C GLY A 69 -4.69 10.60 -18.36
N HIS A 70 -4.99 11.67 -17.61
CA HIS A 70 -5.86 12.75 -18.11
C HIS A 70 -5.26 13.46 -19.32
N VAL A 71 -3.98 13.83 -19.27
CA VAL A 71 -3.30 14.51 -20.39
C VAL A 71 -3.37 13.66 -21.67
N PHE A 72 -3.05 12.37 -21.56
CA PHE A 72 -3.07 11.47 -22.70
C PHE A 72 -4.47 11.19 -23.22
N ALA A 73 -5.49 11.22 -22.36
CA ALA A 73 -6.88 11.08 -22.76
C ALA A 73 -7.40 12.35 -23.45
N ALA A 74 -7.10 13.54 -22.90
CA ALA A 74 -7.44 14.83 -23.50
C ALA A 74 -6.83 15.01 -24.89
N ARG A 75 -5.54 14.70 -25.05
CA ARG A 75 -4.86 14.79 -26.35
C ARG A 75 -5.45 13.86 -27.40
N ARG A 76 -5.96 12.69 -27.00
CA ARG A 76 -6.62 11.75 -27.92
C ARG A 76 -7.96 12.27 -28.46
N VAL A 77 -8.62 13.17 -27.73
CA VAL A 77 -9.87 13.80 -28.17
C VAL A 77 -9.64 15.19 -28.78
N GLY A 78 -8.39 15.54 -29.09
CA GLY A 78 -8.03 16.83 -29.69
C GLY A 78 -7.89 17.99 -28.70
N GLY A 79 -7.86 17.70 -27.40
CA GLY A 79 -7.59 18.67 -26.34
C GLY A 79 -6.09 18.82 -26.01
N ASP A 80 -5.78 19.66 -25.01
CA ASP A 80 -4.42 19.87 -24.52
C ASP A 80 -4.35 20.06 -23.00
N ALA A 81 -3.16 19.95 -22.43
CA ALA A 81 -2.88 20.18 -21.01
C ALA A 81 -1.50 20.84 -20.86
N MET A 82 -1.45 21.97 -20.17
CA MET A 82 -0.22 22.78 -20.07
C MET A 82 0.56 22.54 -18.77
N GLU A 83 -0.13 22.20 -17.69
CA GLU A 83 0.43 22.16 -16.35
C GLU A 83 -0.21 21.06 -15.48
N ILE A 84 0.63 20.38 -14.70
CA ILE A 84 0.25 19.43 -13.65
C ILE A 84 0.78 19.99 -12.34
N LEU A 85 -0.09 20.22 -11.36
CA LEU A 85 0.28 20.57 -9.99
C LEU A 85 0.04 19.37 -9.07
N LEU A 86 1.10 18.82 -8.48
CA LEU A 86 1.01 17.73 -7.51
C LEU A 86 0.84 18.29 -6.08
N TRP A 87 -0.20 17.85 -5.40
CA TRP A 87 -0.59 18.22 -4.04
C TRP A 87 -0.65 16.98 -3.13
N PRO A 88 -0.50 17.10 -1.79
CA PRO A 88 -0.63 15.96 -0.86
C PRO A 88 -1.88 15.09 -1.02
N LEU A 89 -2.99 15.67 -1.48
CA LEU A 89 -4.30 15.02 -1.60
C LEU A 89 -4.61 14.54 -3.04
N GLY A 90 -3.72 14.76 -4.01
CA GLY A 90 -3.94 14.43 -5.43
C GLY A 90 -3.21 15.38 -6.37
N GLY A 91 -3.44 15.26 -7.67
CA GLY A 91 -2.96 16.24 -8.64
C GLY A 91 -4.09 17.16 -9.11
N LEU A 92 -3.70 18.35 -9.55
CA LEU A 92 -4.56 19.31 -10.21
C LEU A 92 -4.00 19.47 -11.61
N THR A 93 -4.59 18.74 -12.56
CA THR A 93 -4.37 18.96 -13.99
C THR A 93 -5.54 19.72 -14.56
N HIS A 94 -5.23 20.82 -15.25
CA HIS A 94 -6.20 21.54 -16.06
C HIS A 94 -6.08 21.02 -17.50
N VAL A 95 -7.11 20.29 -17.93
CA VAL A 95 -7.22 19.72 -19.27
C VAL A 95 -8.28 20.50 -20.02
N ASP A 96 -7.90 21.03 -21.18
CA ASP A 96 -8.82 21.71 -22.11
C ASP A 96 -9.20 20.71 -23.20
N VAL A 97 -10.51 20.49 -23.40
CA VAL A 97 -11.04 19.49 -24.32
C VAL A 97 -12.24 20.06 -25.08
N PRO A 98 -12.53 19.58 -26.30
CA PRO A 98 -13.67 20.05 -27.07
C PRO A 98 -14.99 19.93 -26.28
N HIS A 99 -15.87 20.92 -26.42
CA HIS A 99 -17.17 20.99 -25.74
C HIS A 99 -18.14 19.90 -26.20
N SER A 100 -17.88 18.66 -25.79
CA SER A 100 -18.75 17.52 -25.98
C SER A 100 -18.73 16.64 -24.72
N PRO A 101 -19.90 16.17 -24.25
CA PRO A 101 -20.00 15.31 -23.06
C PRO A 101 -19.06 14.09 -23.11
N ARG A 102 -18.93 13.47 -24.29
CA ARG A 102 -18.09 12.28 -24.49
C ARG A 102 -16.60 12.59 -24.38
N ALA A 103 -16.13 13.72 -24.92
CA ALA A 103 -14.73 14.11 -24.81
C ALA A 103 -14.36 14.45 -23.36
N ASN A 104 -15.25 15.16 -22.65
CA ASN A 104 -15.11 15.44 -21.22
C ASN A 104 -15.01 14.14 -20.41
N LEU A 105 -15.97 13.23 -20.58
CA LEU A 105 -15.97 11.95 -19.86
C LEU A 105 -14.72 11.13 -20.14
N PHE A 106 -14.28 11.04 -21.40
CA PHE A 106 -13.08 10.30 -21.78
C PHE A 106 -11.81 10.88 -21.13
N ALA A 107 -11.67 12.21 -21.12
CA ALA A 107 -10.54 12.90 -20.50
C ALA A 107 -10.52 12.71 -18.98
N VAL A 108 -11.68 12.81 -18.33
CA VAL A 108 -11.81 12.59 -16.88
C VAL A 108 -11.54 11.14 -16.50
N LEU A 109 -11.97 10.15 -17.29
CA LEU A 109 -11.69 8.74 -17.01
C LEU A 109 -10.23 8.34 -17.26
N GLY A 110 -9.47 9.15 -18.00
CA GLY A 110 -8.06 8.88 -18.34
C GLY A 110 -7.19 8.59 -17.11
N GLY A 111 -7.29 9.40 -16.06
CA GLY A 111 -6.49 9.24 -14.84
C GLY A 111 -6.85 7.99 -14.02
N PRO A 112 -8.13 7.77 -13.67
CA PRO A 112 -8.57 6.57 -12.98
C PRO A 112 -8.20 5.28 -13.72
N MET A 113 -8.30 5.26 -15.06
CA MET A 113 -7.99 4.06 -15.85
C MET A 113 -6.51 3.66 -15.79
N VAL A 114 -5.58 4.61 -15.67
CA VAL A 114 -4.16 4.27 -15.49
C VAL A 114 -3.96 3.46 -14.20
N ASN A 115 -4.57 3.90 -13.10
CA ASN A 115 -4.45 3.21 -11.82
C ASN A 115 -5.20 1.88 -11.81
N PHE A 116 -6.37 1.81 -12.44
CA PHE A 116 -7.11 0.56 -12.59
C PHE A 116 -6.29 -0.51 -13.33
N VAL A 117 -5.66 -0.15 -14.45
CA VAL A 117 -4.82 -1.08 -15.23
C VAL A 117 -3.59 -1.51 -14.44
N LEU A 118 -2.88 -0.57 -13.80
CA LEU A 118 -1.68 -0.90 -13.02
C LEU A 118 -2.00 -1.75 -11.78
N ALA A 119 -3.12 -1.47 -11.09
CA ALA A 119 -3.63 -2.32 -10.02
C ALA A 119 -4.01 -3.71 -10.55
N GLY A 120 -4.69 -3.79 -11.69
CA GLY A 120 -5.04 -5.07 -12.33
C GLY A 120 -3.82 -5.93 -12.66
N LEU A 121 -2.78 -5.34 -13.25
CA LEU A 121 -1.53 -6.04 -13.57
C LEU A 121 -0.81 -6.54 -12.31
N ALA A 122 -0.70 -5.70 -11.27
CA ALA A 122 -0.11 -6.11 -10.00
C ALA A 122 -0.96 -7.20 -9.32
N GLY A 123 -2.28 -7.12 -9.41
CA GLY A 123 -3.23 -8.10 -8.87
C GLY A 123 -3.08 -9.46 -9.55
N ILE A 124 -2.98 -9.49 -10.88
CA ILE A 124 -2.70 -10.70 -11.66
C ILE A 124 -1.36 -11.30 -11.24
N ALA A 125 -0.33 -10.49 -11.04
CA ALA A 125 0.97 -10.97 -10.57
C ALA A 125 0.87 -11.59 -9.17
N ILE A 126 0.17 -10.96 -8.22
CA ILE A 126 -0.06 -11.50 -6.86
C ILE A 126 -0.83 -12.83 -6.91
N VAL A 127 -1.87 -12.88 -7.76
CA VAL A 127 -2.65 -14.10 -8.01
C VAL A 127 -1.75 -15.21 -8.56
N SER A 128 -0.91 -14.92 -9.56
CA SER A 128 -0.04 -15.94 -10.17
C SER A 128 0.93 -16.62 -9.19
N ILE A 129 1.34 -15.91 -8.13
CA ILE A 129 2.27 -16.43 -7.11
C ILE A 129 1.55 -17.19 -5.98
N GLY A 130 0.21 -17.20 -5.96
CA GLY A 130 -0.60 -17.98 -5.00
C GLY A 130 -1.26 -17.18 -3.89
N PHE A 131 -1.31 -15.84 -4.03
CA PHE A 131 -1.81 -14.94 -2.99
C PHE A 131 -3.06 -14.19 -3.46
N VAL A 132 -3.89 -13.80 -2.51
CA VAL A 132 -5.02 -12.89 -2.73
C VAL A 132 -4.52 -11.44 -2.60
N PRO A 133 -4.76 -10.57 -3.59
CA PRO A 133 -4.42 -9.15 -3.50
C PRO A 133 -5.09 -8.48 -2.29
N PRO A 134 -4.43 -7.51 -1.62
CA PRO A 134 -5.02 -6.81 -0.49
C PRO A 134 -6.10 -5.82 -0.97
N LEU A 135 -7.32 -6.33 -1.16
CA LEU A 135 -8.46 -5.57 -1.69
C LEU A 135 -8.98 -4.47 -0.76
N ASN A 136 -8.66 -4.55 0.53
CA ASN A 136 -9.13 -3.58 1.52
C ASN A 136 -8.29 -2.28 1.44
N PRO A 137 -8.85 -1.15 0.96
CA PRO A 137 -8.11 0.11 0.86
C PRO A 137 -7.80 0.74 2.23
N LEU A 138 -8.37 0.21 3.32
CA LEU A 138 -8.11 0.68 4.68
C LEU A 138 -7.03 -0.15 5.39
N SER A 139 -6.52 -1.23 4.78
CA SER A 139 -5.40 -1.99 5.36
C SER A 139 -4.11 -1.18 5.31
N SER A 140 -3.25 -1.34 6.31
CA SER A 140 -1.98 -0.62 6.36
C SER A 140 -1.06 -0.98 5.17
N PRO A 141 -0.55 0.01 4.41
CA PRO A 141 0.38 -0.22 3.32
C PRO A 141 1.82 -0.46 3.79
N LEU A 142 2.14 -0.08 5.04
CA LEU A 142 3.49 -0.22 5.58
C LEU A 142 3.81 -1.67 5.96
N ASN A 143 2.79 -2.41 6.38
CA ASN A 143 2.89 -3.81 6.78
C ASN A 143 1.77 -4.64 6.15
N PRO A 144 1.78 -4.84 4.81
CA PRO A 144 0.73 -5.58 4.13
C PRO A 144 0.66 -7.03 4.64
N LYS A 145 -0.56 -7.56 4.62
CA LYS A 145 -0.89 -8.96 4.90
C LYS A 145 -1.61 -9.52 3.67
N MET A 146 -1.20 -10.71 3.23
CA MET A 146 -1.81 -11.40 2.10
C MET A 146 -2.17 -12.83 2.48
N TYR A 147 -3.33 -13.28 2.02
CA TYR A 147 -3.78 -14.65 2.20
C TYR A 147 -3.23 -15.53 1.08
N SER A 148 -2.58 -16.65 1.41
CA SER A 148 -2.17 -17.66 0.44
C SER A 148 -3.30 -18.66 0.26
N TRP A 149 -3.84 -18.82 -0.95
CA TRP A 149 -4.86 -19.86 -1.19
C TRP A 149 -4.25 -21.26 -1.30
N LYS A 150 -2.93 -21.36 -1.53
CA LYS A 150 -2.20 -22.64 -1.58
C LYS A 150 -2.08 -23.21 -0.18
N ASP A 151 -1.65 -22.37 0.74
CA ASP A 151 -1.36 -22.74 2.12
C ASP A 151 -2.55 -22.50 3.04
N ARG A 152 -3.61 -21.83 2.57
CA ARG A 152 -4.79 -21.43 3.35
C ARG A 152 -4.47 -20.64 4.64
N VAL A 153 -3.32 -19.97 4.68
CA VAL A 153 -2.84 -19.18 5.82
C VAL A 153 -2.49 -17.74 5.40
N TRP A 154 -2.45 -16.85 6.39
CA TRP A 154 -2.10 -15.45 6.21
C TRP A 154 -0.59 -15.22 6.37
N TYR A 155 0.00 -14.56 5.38
CA TYR A 155 1.38 -14.11 5.41
C TYR A 155 1.41 -12.61 5.70
N GLY A 156 2.25 -12.22 6.65
CA GLY A 156 2.50 -10.82 6.99
C GLY A 156 3.91 -10.39 6.59
N SER A 157 4.11 -9.09 6.41
CA SER A 157 5.46 -8.52 6.34
C SER A 157 6.04 -8.31 7.75
N VAL A 158 6.40 -7.08 8.13
CA VAL A 158 6.92 -6.77 9.47
C VAL A 158 5.75 -6.37 10.38
N ALA A 159 5.53 -7.11 11.47
CA ALA A 159 4.49 -6.78 12.46
C ALA A 159 4.92 -5.58 13.32
N ASN A 160 3.96 -4.69 13.65
CA ASN A 160 4.20 -3.61 14.59
C ASN A 160 4.31 -4.12 16.03
N PRO A 161 4.85 -3.31 16.97
CA PRO A 161 4.77 -3.59 18.38
C PRO A 161 3.32 -3.84 18.83
N ASN A 162 3.09 -4.97 19.51
CA ASN A 162 1.78 -5.48 19.94
C ASN A 162 0.88 -6.07 18.84
N ASP A 163 1.25 -5.98 17.56
CA ASP A 163 0.54 -6.72 16.52
C ASP A 163 0.99 -8.20 16.52
N PRO A 164 0.08 -9.15 16.31
CA PRO A 164 0.45 -10.55 16.17
C PRO A 164 1.34 -10.76 14.95
N THR A 165 2.44 -11.48 15.16
CA THR A 165 3.28 -12.02 14.08
C THR A 165 2.66 -13.34 13.62
N MET A 166 2.57 -13.51 12.31
CA MET A 166 1.95 -14.66 11.67
C MET A 166 2.94 -15.82 11.55
N TYR A 167 2.55 -17.00 12.02
CA TYR A 167 3.24 -18.27 11.86
C TYR A 167 2.26 -19.32 11.32
N TYR A 168 2.78 -20.39 10.74
CA TYR A 168 1.98 -21.56 10.40
C TYR A 168 2.72 -22.85 10.80
N PHE A 169 1.96 -23.94 10.91
CA PHE A 169 2.50 -25.28 10.99
C PHE A 169 1.70 -26.23 10.13
N VAL A 170 2.30 -27.36 9.77
CA VAL A 170 1.61 -28.45 9.10
C VAL A 170 1.10 -29.39 10.19
N ASP A 171 -0.22 -29.56 10.23
CA ASP A 171 -0.87 -30.53 11.10
C ASP A 171 -0.38 -31.95 10.72
N PRO A 172 0.21 -32.71 11.66
CA PRO A 172 0.74 -34.03 11.35
C PRO A 172 -0.32 -35.07 11.01
N ASP A 173 -1.57 -34.88 11.43
CA ASP A 173 -2.65 -35.85 11.24
C ASP A 173 -3.41 -35.59 9.94
N THR A 174 -3.61 -34.31 9.59
CA THR A 174 -4.35 -33.90 8.40
C THR A 174 -3.46 -33.47 7.24
N GLY A 175 -2.20 -33.11 7.49
CA GLY A 175 -1.30 -32.49 6.53
C GLY A 175 -1.66 -31.05 6.16
N GLU A 176 -2.69 -30.47 6.80
CA GLU A 176 -3.14 -29.11 6.50
C GLU A 176 -2.29 -28.05 7.21
N HIS A 177 -2.09 -26.92 6.54
CA HIS A 177 -1.44 -25.76 7.15
C HIS A 177 -2.43 -25.05 8.09
N LYS A 178 -2.02 -24.89 9.36
CA LYS A 178 -2.79 -24.18 10.40
C LYS A 178 -2.09 -22.88 10.79
N GLN A 179 -2.88 -21.81 10.90
CA GLN A 179 -2.42 -20.49 11.32
C GLN A 179 -2.14 -20.44 12.82
N VAL A 180 -1.05 -19.80 13.22
CA VAL A 180 -0.78 -19.42 14.61
C VAL A 180 -0.38 -17.95 14.65
N GLU A 181 -1.05 -17.20 15.51
CA GLU A 181 -0.74 -15.81 15.77
C GLU A 181 0.04 -15.69 17.06
N ILE A 182 1.19 -15.01 17.04
CA ILE A 182 2.07 -14.88 18.22
C ILE A 182 2.38 -13.40 18.44
N ILE A 183 2.00 -12.87 19.60
CA ILE A 183 2.42 -11.54 20.04
C ILE A 183 3.72 -11.69 20.81
N LEU A 184 4.80 -11.09 20.31
CA LEU A 184 6.12 -11.14 20.92
C LEU A 184 6.40 -9.85 21.70
N ASP A 185 6.69 -9.97 22.99
CA ASP A 185 7.20 -8.89 23.82
C ASP A 185 8.72 -8.79 23.70
N ARG A 186 9.23 -7.58 23.46
CA ARG A 186 10.67 -7.33 23.46
C ARG A 186 11.18 -7.37 24.90
N GLN A 187 12.05 -8.32 25.22
CA GLN A 187 12.60 -8.45 26.55
C GLN A 187 13.50 -7.23 26.86
N LYS A 188 13.38 -6.66 28.06
CA LYS A 188 14.08 -5.41 28.45
C LYS A 188 15.62 -5.52 28.38
N ASP A 189 16.16 -6.75 28.41
CA ASP A 189 17.60 -7.03 28.43
C ASP A 189 18.23 -7.22 27.03
N GLY A 190 17.48 -6.97 25.94
CA GLY A 190 18.00 -7.01 24.58
C GLY A 190 18.35 -8.41 24.02
N GLN A 191 18.26 -9.46 24.84
CA GLN A 191 18.72 -10.82 24.53
C GLN A 191 17.60 -11.81 24.14
N GLY A 192 16.34 -11.39 24.02
CA GLY A 192 15.24 -12.31 23.70
C GLY A 192 13.87 -11.67 23.41
N TYR A 193 12.94 -12.50 22.93
CA TYR A 193 11.53 -12.18 22.74
C TYR A 193 10.71 -13.17 23.56
N LYS A 194 9.74 -12.67 24.34
CA LYS A 194 8.83 -13.52 25.12
C LYS A 194 7.47 -13.57 24.43
N ILE A 195 6.85 -14.74 24.31
CA ILE A 195 5.48 -14.83 23.79
C ILE A 195 4.54 -14.25 24.84
N ARG A 196 3.87 -13.15 24.53
CA ARG A 196 2.84 -12.54 25.37
C ARG A 196 1.52 -13.29 25.25
N GLU A 197 1.14 -13.62 24.02
CA GLU A 197 -0.14 -14.25 23.70
C GLU A 197 0.00 -15.07 22.43
N SER A 198 -0.72 -16.18 22.34
CA SER A 198 -0.85 -16.95 21.11
C SER A 198 -2.25 -17.51 20.93
N SER A 199 -2.70 -17.58 19.69
CA SER A 199 -3.94 -18.26 19.32
C SER A 199 -3.64 -19.26 18.20
N PRO A 200 -3.79 -20.57 18.42
CA PRO A 200 -4.16 -21.26 19.69
C PRO A 200 -3.09 -21.12 20.81
N PRO A 201 -3.41 -21.44 22.08
CA PRO A 201 -2.48 -21.32 23.21
C PRO A 201 -1.31 -22.29 23.09
N VAL A 202 -0.08 -21.79 23.21
CA VAL A 202 1.15 -22.56 23.01
C VAL A 202 2.07 -22.52 24.22
N VAL A 203 2.71 -23.66 24.54
CA VAL A 203 3.73 -23.79 25.60
C VAL A 203 5.14 -23.57 25.01
N HIS A 204 6.07 -22.98 25.78
CA HIS A 204 7.29 -22.30 25.29
C HIS A 204 8.51 -23.22 25.00
N GLY A 205 9.18 -22.98 23.85
CA GLY A 205 10.60 -23.31 23.55
C GLY A 205 11.09 -22.59 22.27
N GLY A 206 12.40 -22.40 22.05
CA GLY A 206 12.97 -21.90 20.77
C GLY A 206 13.58 -20.48 20.76
N THR A 207 14.03 -20.02 19.58
CA THR A 207 14.70 -18.70 19.36
C THR A 207 13.81 -17.71 18.61
N LYS A 208 14.20 -16.42 18.52
CA LYS A 208 13.45 -15.35 17.83
C LYS A 208 13.06 -15.70 16.38
N GLU A 209 13.93 -16.41 15.68
CA GLU A 209 13.75 -16.72 14.26
C GLU A 209 13.03 -18.06 14.05
N GLN A 210 13.02 -18.92 15.07
CA GLN A 210 12.41 -20.24 15.07
C GLN A 210 11.81 -20.52 16.45
N PRO A 211 10.65 -19.92 16.76
CA PRO A 211 9.91 -20.33 17.94
C PRO A 211 9.48 -21.79 17.76
N VAL A 212 9.64 -22.61 18.79
CA VAL A 212 9.12 -23.98 18.83
C VAL A 212 7.82 -23.92 19.61
N LEU A 213 6.74 -24.38 19.00
CA LEU A 213 5.44 -24.39 19.63
C LEU A 213 5.12 -25.79 20.12
N PHE A 214 4.77 -25.89 21.39
CA PHE A 214 4.17 -27.10 21.93
C PHE A 214 2.64 -26.91 21.91
N VAL A 215 1.97 -27.54 20.95
CA VAL A 215 0.51 -27.59 20.90
C VAL A 215 0.06 -28.71 21.84
N LYS A 216 -0.75 -28.39 22.86
CA LYS A 216 -1.37 -29.40 23.72
C LYS A 216 -2.62 -29.94 23.04
N GLU A 217 -2.54 -31.15 22.50
CA GLU A 217 -3.68 -31.91 22.01
C GLU A 217 -3.93 -33.12 22.92
N HIS A 218 -5.20 -33.37 23.26
CA HIS A 218 -5.73 -34.43 24.14
C HIS A 218 -4.73 -35.50 24.65
N VAL A 219 -4.00 -35.16 25.73
CA VAL A 219 -3.15 -36.08 26.52
C VAL A 219 -1.74 -36.38 25.95
N SER A 220 -1.36 -35.86 24.78
CA SER A 220 0.01 -35.98 24.23
C SER A 220 0.62 -34.63 23.87
N GLN A 221 1.76 -34.29 24.47
CA GLN A 221 2.51 -33.07 24.15
C GLN A 221 3.41 -33.36 22.96
N LYS A 222 2.98 -32.97 21.75
CA LYS A 222 3.79 -33.13 20.52
C LYS A 222 4.49 -31.80 20.22
N GLU A 223 5.80 -31.85 20.03
CA GLU A 223 6.58 -30.71 19.55
C GLU A 223 6.21 -30.44 18.10
N ILE A 224 5.63 -29.27 17.81
CA ILE A 224 5.32 -28.85 16.46
C ILE A 224 6.15 -27.60 16.14
N ARG A 225 7.09 -27.77 15.22
CA ARG A 225 7.89 -26.65 14.73
C ARG A 225 6.99 -25.75 13.90
N VAL A 226 6.99 -24.46 14.21
CA VAL A 226 6.28 -23.46 13.39
C VAL A 226 7.24 -22.72 12.50
N GLU A 227 6.73 -22.34 11.34
CA GLU A 227 7.44 -21.59 10.35
C GLU A 227 6.89 -20.16 10.30
N PRO A 228 7.75 -19.14 10.14
CA PRO A 228 7.30 -17.77 10.03
C PRO A 228 6.55 -17.57 8.71
N ALA A 229 5.28 -17.14 8.78
CA ALA A 229 4.46 -16.79 7.63
C ALA A 229 4.83 -15.39 7.12
N ARG A 230 6.06 -15.24 6.61
CA ARG A 230 6.63 -13.95 6.20
C ARG A 230 6.60 -13.74 4.70
N LEU A 231 6.07 -12.59 4.29
CA LEU A 231 6.20 -12.11 2.93
C LEU A 231 7.66 -11.76 2.62
N GLN A 232 8.13 -12.21 1.46
CA GLN A 232 9.42 -11.78 0.93
C GLN A 232 9.38 -10.28 0.58
N ARG A 233 10.56 -9.64 0.54
CA ARG A 233 10.64 -8.18 0.28
C ARG A 233 9.98 -7.77 -1.03
N TRP A 234 10.18 -8.55 -2.09
CA TRP A 234 9.57 -8.26 -3.39
C TRP A 234 8.05 -8.53 -3.40
N GLN A 235 7.55 -9.49 -2.62
CA GLN A 235 6.11 -9.73 -2.45
C GLN A 235 5.44 -8.57 -1.72
N THR A 236 6.09 -8.07 -0.66
CA THR A 236 5.69 -6.86 0.07
C THR A 236 5.62 -5.65 -0.89
N PHE A 237 6.65 -5.47 -1.71
CA PHE A 237 6.69 -4.39 -2.70
C PHE A 237 5.58 -4.51 -3.75
N LEU A 238 5.32 -5.72 -4.26
CA LEU A 238 4.23 -5.97 -5.20
C LEU A 238 2.86 -5.71 -4.59
N ALA A 239 2.66 -6.10 -3.32
CA ALA A 239 1.45 -5.79 -2.56
C ALA A 239 1.25 -4.28 -2.38
N GLN A 240 2.33 -3.53 -2.13
CA GLN A 240 2.30 -2.06 -2.04
C GLN A 240 1.96 -1.41 -3.38
N ILE A 241 2.51 -1.89 -4.50
CA ILE A 241 2.15 -1.40 -5.85
C ILE A 241 0.65 -1.59 -6.07
N PHE A 242 0.13 -2.81 -5.85
CA PHE A 242 -1.29 -3.10 -5.98
C PHE A 242 -2.11 -2.15 -5.11
N TRP A 243 -1.79 -2.08 -3.82
CA TRP A 243 -2.57 -1.33 -2.85
C TRP A 243 -2.59 0.18 -3.15
N VAL A 244 -1.45 0.76 -3.54
CA VAL A 244 -1.36 2.20 -3.87
C VAL A 244 -2.22 2.53 -5.10
N HIS A 245 -2.08 1.77 -6.19
CA HIS A 245 -2.89 2.02 -7.38
C HIS A 245 -4.37 1.75 -7.12
N TRP A 246 -4.69 0.71 -6.35
CA TRP A 246 -6.06 0.39 -5.95
C TRP A 246 -6.68 1.50 -5.09
N LEU A 247 -5.94 2.02 -4.11
CA LEU A 247 -6.35 3.14 -3.27
C LEU A 247 -6.62 4.38 -4.14
N VAL A 248 -5.66 4.78 -4.97
CA VAL A 248 -5.78 5.99 -5.82
C VAL A 248 -6.96 5.86 -6.77
N PHE A 249 -7.18 4.67 -7.35
CA PHE A 249 -8.37 4.41 -8.16
C PHE A 249 -9.67 4.58 -7.36
N CYS A 250 -9.79 3.93 -6.20
CA CYS A 250 -11.00 3.97 -5.38
C CYS A 250 -11.31 5.39 -4.88
N LEU A 251 -10.30 6.12 -4.40
CA LEU A 251 -10.46 7.49 -3.95
C LEU A 251 -10.94 8.39 -5.09
N ASN A 252 -10.37 8.27 -6.29
CA ASN A 252 -10.74 9.14 -7.40
C ASN A 252 -12.15 8.86 -7.97
N LEU A 253 -12.80 7.76 -7.60
CA LEU A 253 -14.21 7.53 -7.93
C LEU A 253 -15.19 8.21 -6.96
N LEU A 254 -14.71 8.73 -5.82
CA LEU A 254 -15.57 9.41 -4.85
C LEU A 254 -16.06 10.76 -5.39
N PRO A 255 -17.34 11.12 -5.22
CA PRO A 255 -17.90 12.37 -5.70
C PRO A 255 -17.54 13.55 -4.78
N ALA A 256 -16.25 13.83 -4.59
CA ALA A 256 -15.77 14.91 -3.74
C ALA A 256 -14.64 15.69 -4.41
N PHE A 257 -14.67 17.03 -4.36
CA PHE A 257 -13.55 17.84 -4.84
C PHE A 257 -12.33 17.68 -3.92
N PRO A 258 -11.09 17.51 -4.43
CA PRO A 258 -10.63 17.67 -5.81
C PRO A 258 -10.64 16.38 -6.68
N LEU A 259 -11.26 15.29 -6.21
CA LEU A 259 -11.25 13.97 -6.85
C LEU A 259 -12.11 13.95 -8.13
N ASP A 260 -11.75 13.05 -9.06
CA ASP A 260 -12.38 12.99 -10.38
C ASP A 260 -13.85 12.60 -10.37
N GLY A 261 -14.31 11.84 -9.36
CA GLY A 261 -15.70 11.41 -9.27
C GLY A 261 -16.66 12.58 -9.43
N ALA A 262 -16.36 13.73 -8.80
CA ALA A 262 -17.17 14.93 -8.94
C ALA A 262 -17.24 15.45 -10.40
N ARG A 263 -16.14 15.35 -11.16
CA ARG A 263 -16.07 15.75 -12.58
C ARG A 263 -16.79 14.76 -13.50
N ILE A 264 -16.76 13.46 -13.15
CA ILE A 264 -17.53 12.43 -13.87
C ILE A 264 -19.02 12.79 -13.82
N PHE A 265 -19.53 13.19 -12.65
CA PHE A 265 -20.93 13.58 -12.48
C PHE A 265 -21.33 14.90 -13.15
N GLN A 266 -20.37 15.69 -13.65
CA GLN A 266 -20.62 16.97 -14.32
C GLN A 266 -20.45 16.87 -15.84
N SER A 267 -20.13 15.68 -16.36
CA SER A 267 -19.73 15.49 -17.76
C SER A 267 -20.89 15.32 -18.75
N TRP A 268 -22.15 15.51 -18.32
CA TRP A 268 -23.37 15.32 -19.12
C TRP A 268 -24.22 16.58 -19.25
#